data_AF-A0A8T2STG8-F1
#
_entry.id   AF-A0A8T2STG8-F1
#
_cell.length_a   1.000
_cell.length_b   1.000
_cell.length_c   1.000
_cell.angle_alpha   90.00
_cell.angle_beta   90.00
_cell.angle_gamma   90.00
#
_symmetry.space_group_name_H-M   'P 1'
#
loop_
_entity.id
_entity.type
_entity.pdbx_description
1 polymer ?
#
loop_
_entity_poly.entity_id
_entity_poly.type
_entity_poly.pdbx_seq_one_letter_code
_entity_poly.pdbx_strand_id
1 'polypeptide(L)'
;MDKNCTGVLLSCLDCFLCGYPLYRFEYAENIAVFMMRVRPGTCTLAVSDAPEVVLHRAKYLLENGFGGYHIFRKNCEDFAVYCKTGLLIDDNIIPSGGQAGSFVSGPTSALTAGVVRMLMAEPWGIVAVTAGMYCISRYALDLGNRKDVNKVAVEELVAKVGLVSPLSTEIPSMIDESNAKEEAVAGKFDITN
;
A
#
# COMPACT_ATOMS: atom_id res chain seq x y z
N MET A 1 13.20 19.95 16.64
CA MET A 1 12.27 19.21 15.76
C MET A 1 10.88 19.58 16.23
N ASP A 2 10.20 20.42 15.46
CA ASP A 2 8.93 21.02 15.87
C ASP A 2 7.81 19.96 15.91
N LYS A 3 7.04 19.99 17.00
CA LYS A 3 6.06 18.97 17.39
C LYS A 3 4.73 19.01 16.60
N ASN A 4 4.72 19.52 15.37
CA ASN A 4 3.48 19.70 14.59
C ASN A 4 3.63 19.36 13.10
N CYS A 5 4.52 18.43 12.74
CA CYS A 5 4.61 17.97 11.35
C CYS A 5 3.40 17.07 11.04
N THR A 6 2.48 17.55 10.21
CA THR A 6 1.28 16.85 9.72
C THR A 6 1.60 15.65 8.80
N GLY A 7 2.88 15.39 8.53
CA GLY A 7 3.36 14.36 7.60
C GLY A 7 3.22 14.76 6.12
N VAL A 8 2.60 15.91 5.83
CA VAL A 8 2.40 16.46 4.50
C VAL A 8 3.15 17.78 4.39
N LEU A 9 3.87 17.99 3.28
CA LEU A 9 4.69 19.16 3.05
C LEU A 9 4.31 19.83 1.72
N LEU A 10 4.33 21.16 1.69
CA LEU A 10 4.16 21.95 0.48
C LEU A 10 5.53 22.44 0.00
N SER A 11 5.82 22.24 -1.28
CA SER A 11 7.05 22.73 -1.91
C SER A 11 6.79 23.17 -3.35
N CYS A 12 7.72 23.93 -3.91
CA CYS A 12 7.70 24.24 -5.33
C CYS A 12 8.07 22.99 -6.15
N LEU A 13 7.52 22.86 -7.36
CA LEU A 13 7.78 21.68 -8.20
C LEU A 13 9.27 21.56 -8.53
N ASP A 14 9.94 22.66 -8.88
CA ASP A 14 11.37 22.65 -9.22
C ASP A 14 12.26 22.27 -8.01
N CYS A 15 11.85 22.70 -6.81
CA CYS A 15 12.51 22.40 -5.54
C CYS A 15 12.42 20.89 -5.24
N PHE A 16 11.24 20.32 -5.45
CA PHE A 16 10.98 18.89 -5.27
C PHE A 16 11.73 18.05 -6.29
N LEU A 17 11.71 18.48 -7.56
CA LEU A 17 12.35 17.75 -8.64
C LEU A 17 13.87 17.83 -8.56
N CYS A 18 14.46 18.95 -8.12
CA CYS A 18 15.91 19.12 -8.00
C CYS A 18 16.67 18.69 -9.28
N GLY A 19 16.10 19.03 -10.45
CA GLY A 19 16.66 18.67 -11.76
C GLY A 19 16.36 17.26 -12.27
N TYR A 20 15.63 16.43 -11.50
CA TYR A 20 15.19 15.10 -11.95
C TYR A 20 13.93 15.18 -12.84
N PRO A 21 13.75 14.23 -13.77
CA PRO A 21 12.59 14.21 -14.65
C PRO A 21 11.30 13.89 -13.88
N LEU A 22 10.20 14.53 -14.28
CA LEU A 22 8.86 14.25 -13.78
C LEU A 22 8.18 13.18 -14.65
N TYR A 23 7.68 12.13 -14.01
CA TYR A 23 6.83 11.12 -14.64
C TYR A 23 5.40 11.31 -14.14
N ARG A 24 4.43 11.26 -15.06
CA ARG A 24 3.03 11.42 -14.74
C ARG A 24 2.35 10.07 -14.59
N PHE A 25 1.68 9.87 -13.46
CA PHE A 25 0.76 8.76 -13.25
C PHE A 25 -0.57 9.04 -13.95
N GLU A 26 -1.08 8.08 -14.72
CA GLU A 26 -2.31 8.26 -15.50
C GLU A 26 -3.54 7.66 -14.80
N TYR A 27 -4.67 8.35 -14.94
CA TYR A 27 -5.96 7.99 -14.34
C TYR A 27 -6.99 7.81 -15.45
N ALA A 28 -8.03 7.03 -15.20
CA ALA A 28 -9.05 6.66 -16.19
C ALA A 28 -8.45 6.07 -17.48
N GLU A 29 -7.40 5.26 -17.33
CA GLU A 29 -6.70 4.68 -18.47
C GLU A 29 -7.55 3.62 -19.18
N ASN A 30 -7.31 3.41 -20.47
CA ASN A 30 -7.99 2.33 -21.18
C ASN A 30 -7.45 0.97 -20.72
N ILE A 31 -8.34 -0.03 -20.55
CA ILE A 31 -7.97 -1.38 -20.09
C ILE A 31 -6.86 -2.00 -20.96
N ALA A 32 -6.91 -1.85 -22.29
CA ALA A 32 -5.87 -2.40 -23.17
C ALA A 32 -4.52 -1.71 -22.92
N VAL A 33 -4.49 -0.38 -22.78
CA VAL A 33 -3.27 0.39 -22.50
C VAL A 33 -2.72 0.05 -21.11
N PHE A 34 -3.60 -0.05 -20.12
CA PHE A 34 -3.25 -0.46 -18.76
C PHE A 34 -2.59 -1.84 -18.73
N MET A 35 -3.11 -2.80 -19.48
CA MET A 35 -2.54 -4.15 -19.59
C MET A 35 -1.20 -4.17 -20.34
N MET A 36 -1.03 -3.31 -21.33
CA MET A 36 0.24 -3.19 -22.07
C MET A 36 1.36 -2.53 -21.27
N ARG A 37 1.05 -1.77 -20.21
CA ARG A 37 2.05 -1.12 -19.36
C ARG A 37 2.76 -2.13 -18.46
N VAL A 38 3.90 -2.63 -18.91
CA VAL A 38 4.70 -3.62 -18.15
C VAL A 38 5.14 -3.08 -16.78
N ARG A 39 5.44 -1.78 -16.67
CA ARG A 39 5.87 -1.16 -15.42
C ARG A 39 4.67 -0.93 -14.47
N PRO A 40 4.66 -1.53 -13.26
CA PRO A 40 3.68 -1.22 -12.24
C PRO A 40 3.76 0.25 -11.80
N GLY A 41 2.70 0.78 -11.18
CA GLY A 41 2.73 2.11 -10.57
C GLY A 41 2.82 3.27 -11.59
N THR A 42 2.29 3.09 -12.80
CA THR A 42 2.33 4.12 -13.86
C THR A 42 0.94 4.61 -14.29
N CYS A 43 -0.11 3.83 -14.04
CA CYS A 43 -1.48 4.17 -14.39
C CYS A 43 -2.47 3.37 -13.53
N THR A 44 -3.72 3.83 -13.53
CA THR A 44 -4.87 3.14 -12.95
C THR A 44 -6.10 3.29 -13.84
N LEU A 45 -7.05 2.37 -13.71
CA LEU A 45 -8.38 2.51 -14.33
C LEU A 45 -9.29 3.43 -13.50
N ALA A 46 -8.93 3.72 -12.25
CA ALA A 46 -9.69 4.63 -11.40
C ALA A 46 -9.76 6.04 -12.00
N VAL A 47 -10.95 6.63 -11.95
CA VAL A 47 -11.21 7.98 -12.46
C VAL A 47 -10.73 9.02 -11.44
N SER A 48 -10.03 10.04 -11.91
CA SER A 48 -9.69 11.20 -11.08
C SER A 48 -10.92 12.08 -10.88
N ASP A 49 -11.07 12.60 -9.67
CA ASP A 49 -12.01 13.68 -9.39
C ASP A 49 -11.58 14.99 -10.08
N ALA A 50 -12.52 15.94 -10.13
CA ALA A 50 -12.30 17.28 -10.64
C ALA A 50 -11.15 17.99 -9.90
N PRO A 51 -10.34 18.82 -10.59
CA PRO A 51 -9.17 19.47 -10.00
C PRO A 51 -9.47 20.24 -8.71
N GLU A 52 -10.64 20.88 -8.60
CA GLU A 52 -11.07 21.64 -7.43
C GLU A 52 -11.19 20.74 -6.19
N VAL A 53 -11.75 19.54 -6.37
CA VAL A 53 -11.88 18.53 -5.29
C VAL A 53 -10.51 17.98 -4.92
N VAL A 54 -9.65 17.72 -5.90
CA VAL A 54 -8.28 17.24 -5.67
C VAL A 54 -7.48 18.25 -4.85
N LEU A 55 -7.53 19.53 -5.24
CA LEU A 55 -6.85 20.61 -4.56
C LEU A 55 -7.42 20.85 -3.16
N HIS A 56 -8.74 20.74 -2.99
CA HIS A 56 -9.38 20.82 -1.68
C HIS A 56 -8.82 19.75 -0.73
N ARG A 57 -8.79 18.48 -1.16
CA ARG A 57 -8.23 17.40 -0.34
C ARG A 57 -6.76 17.62 0.02
N ALA A 58 -5.94 17.97 -0.96
CA ALA A 58 -4.51 18.17 -0.74
C ALA A 58 -4.22 19.31 0.26
N LYS A 59 -4.95 20.43 0.15
CA LYS A 59 -4.82 21.56 1.08
C LYS A 59 -5.33 21.21 2.48
N TYR A 60 -6.47 20.53 2.56
CA TYR A 60 -7.02 20.11 3.84
C TYR A 60 -6.08 19.16 4.58
N LEU A 61 -5.45 18.22 3.89
CA LEU A 61 -4.48 17.29 4.46
C LEU A 61 -3.12 17.94 4.76
N LEU A 62 -2.76 19.03 4.09
CA LEU A 62 -1.57 19.80 4.45
C LEU A 62 -1.72 20.39 5.87
N GLU A 63 -2.91 20.90 6.19
CA GLU A 63 -3.22 21.53 7.47
C GLU A 63 -3.50 20.52 8.59
N ASN A 64 -4.14 19.40 8.25
CA ASN A 64 -4.64 18.44 9.26
C ASN A 64 -3.85 17.12 9.32
N GLY A 65 -3.04 16.85 8.29
CA GLY A 65 -2.25 15.63 8.16
C GLY A 65 -3.00 14.44 7.56
N PHE A 66 -2.21 13.46 7.11
CA PHE A 66 -2.69 12.22 6.48
C PHE A 66 -2.42 10.97 7.34
N GLY A 67 -2.10 11.17 8.62
CA GLY A 67 -1.73 10.11 9.55
C GLY A 67 -0.24 9.75 9.49
N GLY A 68 0.13 8.66 10.20
CA GLY A 68 1.51 8.17 10.26
C GLY A 68 1.97 7.58 8.93
N TYR A 69 3.14 7.98 8.46
CA TYR A 69 3.76 7.46 7.25
C TYR A 69 4.27 6.03 7.47
N HIS A 70 3.82 5.06 6.65
CA HIS A 70 4.45 3.74 6.57
C HIS A 70 4.86 3.43 5.14
N ILE A 71 6.00 2.77 4.95
CA ILE A 71 6.59 2.55 3.62
C ILE A 71 5.69 1.66 2.75
N PHE A 72 5.06 0.65 3.36
CA PHE A 72 4.22 -0.33 2.67
C PHE A 72 2.74 0.05 2.59
N ARG A 73 2.28 1.02 3.39
CA ARG A 73 0.88 1.46 3.49
C ARG A 73 0.85 2.90 3.97
N LYS A 74 -0.05 3.73 3.47
CA LYS A 74 -0.09 5.18 3.82
C LYS A 74 1.22 5.89 3.45
N ASN A 75 1.78 5.55 2.29
CA ASN A 75 2.96 6.21 1.74
C ASN A 75 2.57 7.37 0.79
N CYS A 76 3.56 7.91 0.07
CA CYS A 76 3.34 9.01 -0.90
C CYS A 76 2.39 8.63 -2.04
N GLU A 77 2.39 7.37 -2.48
CA GLU A 77 1.50 6.88 -3.55
C GLU A 77 0.05 6.84 -3.04
N ASP A 78 -0.18 6.27 -1.86
CA ASP A 78 -1.51 6.23 -1.24
C ASP A 78 -2.07 7.65 -1.03
N PHE A 79 -1.23 8.58 -0.57
CA PHE A 79 -1.61 9.99 -0.43
C PHE A 79 -2.01 10.61 -1.77
N ALA A 80 -1.18 10.44 -2.81
CA ALA A 80 -1.43 11.01 -4.13
C ALA A 80 -2.69 10.41 -4.78
N VAL A 81 -2.86 9.09 -4.68
CA VAL A 81 -4.04 8.38 -5.14
C VAL A 81 -5.29 8.87 -4.42
N TYR A 82 -5.29 8.92 -3.08
CA TYR A 82 -6.43 9.42 -2.31
C TYR A 82 -6.77 10.86 -2.68
N CYS A 83 -5.77 11.73 -2.80
CA CYS A 83 -5.98 13.11 -3.23
C CYS A 83 -6.61 13.18 -4.63
N LYS A 84 -6.35 12.23 -5.52
CA LYS A 84 -6.87 12.22 -6.90
C LYS A 84 -8.23 11.53 -7.04
N THR A 85 -8.52 10.48 -6.28
CA THR A 85 -9.73 9.64 -6.47
C THR A 85 -10.68 9.64 -5.28
N GLY A 86 -10.17 9.98 -4.09
CA GLY A 86 -10.89 9.87 -2.81
C GLY A 86 -11.08 8.44 -2.34
N LEU A 87 -10.47 7.47 -3.02
CA LEU A 87 -10.57 6.07 -2.69
C LEU A 87 -9.52 5.72 -1.65
N LEU A 88 -9.96 5.01 -0.61
CA LEU A 88 -9.09 4.36 0.36
C LEU A 88 -9.37 2.87 0.35
N ILE A 89 -8.30 2.10 0.48
CA ILE A 89 -8.37 0.67 0.76
C ILE A 89 -8.81 0.52 2.22
N ASP A 90 -9.77 -0.36 2.51
CA ASP A 90 -10.37 -0.48 3.85
C ASP A 90 -9.34 -0.73 4.97
N ASP A 91 -8.26 -1.47 4.68
CA ASP A 91 -7.11 -1.68 5.58
C ASP A 91 -6.35 -0.40 5.97
N ASN A 92 -6.53 0.70 5.22
CA ASN A 92 -5.88 1.98 5.49
C ASN A 92 -6.68 2.85 6.49
N ILE A 93 -7.98 2.61 6.67
CA ILE A 93 -8.82 3.40 7.58
C ILE A 93 -8.81 2.83 9.00
N ILE A 94 -8.70 1.50 9.12
CA ILE A 94 -8.70 0.77 10.39
C ILE A 94 -7.54 -0.22 10.34
N PRO A 95 -6.65 -0.29 11.35
CA PRO A 95 -5.73 -1.42 11.47
C PRO A 95 -6.59 -2.68 11.66
N SER A 96 -6.88 -3.38 10.58
CA SER A 96 -7.55 -4.67 10.64
C SER A 96 -6.57 -5.62 11.32
N GLY A 97 -6.78 -5.86 12.61
CA GLY A 97 -6.10 -6.91 13.36
C GLY A 97 -6.28 -8.20 12.58
N GLY A 98 -5.18 -8.68 12.01
CA GLY A 98 -5.22 -9.69 10.96
C GLY A 98 -5.85 -10.99 11.43
N GLN A 99 -7.05 -11.29 10.95
CA GLN A 99 -7.58 -12.63 10.77
C GLN A 99 -8.67 -12.61 9.69
N ALA A 100 -8.33 -12.94 8.45
CA ALA A 100 -9.27 -13.49 7.46
C ALA A 100 -8.51 -13.99 6.23
N GLY A 101 -8.01 -15.22 6.30
CA GLY A 101 -7.33 -15.90 5.21
C GLY A 101 -7.57 -17.40 5.19
N SER A 102 -8.75 -17.88 5.62
CA SER A 102 -9.14 -19.26 5.34
C SER A 102 -9.61 -19.34 3.90
N PHE A 103 -8.65 -19.56 2.99
CA PHE A 103 -8.93 -19.95 1.62
C PHE A 103 -9.64 -21.32 1.67
N VAL A 104 -10.96 -21.31 1.49
CA VAL A 104 -11.78 -22.51 1.34
C VAL A 104 -11.34 -23.20 0.05
N SER A 105 -10.49 -24.21 0.20
CA SER A 105 -10.10 -25.16 -0.84
C SER A 105 -11.31 -26.04 -1.19
N GLY A 106 -12.16 -25.56 -2.10
CA GLY A 106 -13.21 -26.38 -2.70
C GLY A 106 -12.65 -27.42 -3.68
N PRO A 107 -13.38 -28.53 -3.97
CA PRO A 107 -12.89 -29.66 -4.77
C PRO A 107 -12.84 -29.40 -6.28
N THR A 108 -12.98 -28.16 -6.73
CA THR A 108 -12.98 -27.77 -8.15
C THR A 108 -11.58 -27.55 -8.73
N SER A 109 -10.53 -27.71 -7.91
CA SER A 109 -9.14 -27.39 -8.26
C SER A 109 -8.42 -28.45 -9.09
N ALA A 110 -8.91 -29.70 -9.15
CA ALA A 110 -8.16 -30.78 -9.78
C ALA A 110 -8.08 -30.67 -11.32
N LEU A 111 -9.16 -30.27 -11.98
CA LEU A 111 -9.21 -30.15 -13.45
C LEU A 111 -8.47 -28.90 -13.96
N THR A 112 -8.60 -27.78 -13.24
CA THR A 112 -7.86 -26.54 -13.53
C THR A 112 -6.37 -26.68 -13.25
N ALA A 113 -5.98 -27.41 -12.20
CA ALA A 113 -4.58 -27.71 -11.92
C ALA A 113 -3.94 -28.58 -13.01
N GLY A 114 -4.67 -29.53 -13.60
CA GLY A 114 -4.16 -30.39 -14.68
C GLY A 114 -3.77 -29.63 -15.93
N VAL A 115 -4.64 -28.73 -16.42
CA VAL A 115 -4.39 -27.92 -17.62
C VAL A 115 -3.29 -26.88 -17.38
N VAL A 116 -3.28 -26.22 -16.22
CA VAL A 116 -2.20 -25.29 -15.85
C VAL A 116 -0.87 -26.04 -15.74
N ARG A 117 -0.85 -27.24 -15.15
CA ARG A 117 0.37 -28.05 -15.01
C ARG A 117 0.91 -28.56 -16.36
N MET A 118 0.03 -28.87 -17.31
CA MET A 118 0.40 -29.17 -18.70
C MET A 118 0.97 -27.94 -19.41
N LEU A 119 0.36 -26.75 -19.25
CA LEU A 119 0.86 -25.51 -19.83
C LEU A 119 2.22 -25.11 -19.23
N MET A 120 2.43 -25.33 -17.93
CA MET A 120 3.71 -25.07 -17.28
C MET A 120 4.82 -26.07 -17.66
N ALA A 121 4.54 -27.09 -18.48
CA ALA A 121 5.54 -28.10 -18.86
C ALA A 121 6.53 -27.60 -19.93
N GLU A 122 6.16 -26.56 -20.70
CA GLU A 122 7.03 -25.95 -21.71
C GLU A 122 7.41 -24.50 -21.33
N PRO A 123 8.60 -24.01 -21.72
CA PRO A 123 9.03 -22.63 -21.42
C PRO A 123 8.03 -21.56 -21.86
N TRP A 124 7.43 -21.70 -23.04
CA TRP A 124 6.44 -20.76 -23.57
C TRP A 124 5.13 -20.78 -22.79
N GLY A 125 4.69 -21.96 -22.33
CA GLY A 125 3.49 -22.06 -21.53
C GLY A 125 3.69 -21.51 -20.12
N ILE A 126 4.88 -21.62 -19.54
CA ILE A 126 5.23 -20.88 -18.30
C ILE A 126 5.12 -19.36 -18.51
N VAL A 127 5.70 -18.84 -19.60
CA VAL A 127 5.61 -17.40 -19.93
C VAL A 127 4.16 -16.97 -20.12
N ALA A 128 3.36 -17.74 -20.87
CA ALA A 128 1.96 -17.41 -21.12
C ALA A 128 1.12 -17.41 -19.84
N VAL A 129 1.28 -18.41 -18.97
CA VAL A 129 0.51 -18.46 -17.71
C VAL A 129 0.96 -17.37 -16.74
N THR A 130 2.26 -17.12 -16.61
CA THR A 130 2.77 -16.03 -15.74
C THR A 130 2.32 -14.66 -16.23
N ALA A 131 2.40 -14.38 -17.53
CA ALA A 131 1.89 -13.14 -18.11
C ALA A 131 0.38 -13.00 -17.92
N GLY A 132 -0.39 -14.07 -18.18
CA GLY A 132 -1.84 -14.08 -17.96
C GLY A 132 -2.21 -13.84 -16.50
N MET A 133 -1.56 -14.54 -15.57
CA MET A 133 -1.73 -14.34 -14.13
C MET A 133 -1.38 -12.91 -13.73
N TYR A 134 -0.30 -12.35 -14.25
CA TYR A 134 0.10 -10.97 -13.98
C TYR A 134 -0.98 -9.97 -14.44
N CYS A 135 -1.47 -10.08 -15.69
CA CYS A 135 -2.51 -9.21 -16.22
C CYS A 135 -3.80 -9.28 -15.40
N ILE A 136 -4.25 -10.50 -15.06
CA ILE A 136 -5.45 -10.71 -14.24
C ILE A 136 -5.26 -10.13 -12.85
N SER A 137 -4.12 -10.40 -12.20
CA SER A 137 -3.83 -9.93 -10.85
C SER A 137 -3.75 -8.41 -10.80
N ARG A 138 -3.06 -7.81 -11.78
CA ARG A 138 -2.94 -6.35 -11.90
C ARG A 138 -4.30 -5.68 -12.10
N TYR A 139 -5.17 -6.26 -12.94
CA TYR A 139 -6.53 -5.76 -13.13
C TYR A 139 -7.41 -5.93 -11.90
N ALA A 140 -7.34 -7.10 -11.24
CA ALA A 140 -8.13 -7.37 -10.05
C ALA A 140 -7.78 -6.43 -8.89
N LEU A 141 -6.50 -6.09 -8.75
CA LEU A 141 -5.98 -5.21 -7.69
C LEU A 141 -6.03 -3.72 -8.06
N ASP A 142 -6.37 -3.36 -9.30
CA ASP A 142 -6.47 -1.97 -9.70
C ASP A 142 -7.61 -1.26 -8.94
N LEU A 143 -7.34 -0.04 -8.50
CA LEU A 143 -8.28 0.78 -7.72
C LEU A 143 -9.61 1.01 -8.44
N GLY A 144 -9.63 1.03 -9.77
CA GLY A 144 -10.85 1.21 -10.55
C GLY A 144 -11.75 -0.03 -10.59
N ASN A 145 -11.22 -1.21 -10.23
CA ASN A 145 -11.93 -2.49 -10.30
C ASN A 145 -12.12 -3.17 -8.92
N ARG A 146 -11.38 -2.72 -7.91
CA ARG A 146 -11.53 -3.19 -6.52
C ARG A 146 -12.91 -2.87 -5.96
N LYS A 147 -13.45 -3.78 -5.16
CA LYS A 147 -14.76 -3.64 -4.47
C LYS A 147 -14.63 -3.25 -3.01
N ASP A 148 -13.44 -3.39 -2.44
CA ASP A 148 -13.02 -3.09 -1.06
C ASP A 148 -12.31 -1.73 -0.98
N VAL A 149 -12.76 -0.80 -1.82
CA VAL A 149 -12.33 0.60 -1.79
C VAL A 149 -13.56 1.47 -1.56
N ASN A 150 -13.46 2.37 -0.60
CA ASN A 150 -14.53 3.29 -0.25
C ASN A 150 -14.12 4.71 -0.59
N LYS A 151 -15.06 5.47 -1.16
CA LYS A 151 -14.87 6.90 -1.39
C LYS A 151 -15.15 7.63 -0.09
N VAL A 152 -14.12 8.28 0.46
CA VAL A 152 -14.19 8.91 1.79
C VAL A 152 -13.90 10.39 1.67
N ALA A 153 -14.77 11.22 2.25
CA ALA A 153 -14.56 12.66 2.34
C ALA A 153 -13.34 12.97 3.22
N VAL A 154 -12.64 14.07 2.92
CA VAL A 154 -11.35 14.37 3.59
C VAL A 154 -11.52 14.72 5.06
N GLU A 155 -12.65 15.33 5.39
CA GLU A 155 -13.06 15.69 6.74
C GLU A 155 -13.30 14.44 7.58
N GLU A 156 -13.97 13.43 6.99
CA GLU A 156 -14.21 12.14 7.66
C GLU A 156 -12.91 11.37 7.87
N LEU A 157 -12.00 11.40 6.89
CA LEU A 157 -10.69 10.78 7.02
C LEU A 157 -9.90 11.39 8.19
N VAL A 158 -9.82 12.71 8.25
CA VAL A 158 -9.10 13.42 9.31
C VAL A 158 -9.74 13.17 10.67
N ALA A 159 -11.08 13.15 10.75
CA ALA A 159 -11.77 12.80 11.99
C ALA A 159 -11.39 11.40 12.47
N LYS A 160 -11.34 10.39 11.58
CA LYS A 160 -10.94 9.02 11.93
C LYS A 160 -9.46 8.94 12.35
N VAL A 161 -8.57 9.59 11.62
CA VAL A 161 -7.13 9.65 11.98
C VAL A 161 -6.94 10.30 13.34
N GLY A 162 -7.63 11.41 13.60
CA GLY A 162 -7.61 12.12 14.88
C GLY A 162 -8.19 11.32 16.05
N LEU A 163 -9.07 10.34 15.81
CA LEU A 163 -9.56 9.42 16.84
C LEU A 163 -8.61 8.26 17.15
N VAL A 164 -7.75 7.87 16.20
CA VAL A 164 -6.74 6.80 16.38
C VAL A 164 -5.51 7.31 17.15
N SER A 165 -5.16 8.60 17.01
CA SER A 165 -4.05 9.25 17.74
C SER A 165 -4.20 9.24 19.28
N PRO A 166 -5.39 9.49 19.89
CA PRO A 166 -5.54 9.47 21.35
C PRO A 166 -5.63 8.06 21.96
N LEU A 167 -5.93 7.01 21.20
CA LEU A 167 -6.11 5.65 21.74
C LEU A 167 -4.84 4.79 21.73
N SER A 168 -3.72 5.30 21.19
CA SER A 168 -2.47 4.53 21.07
C SER A 168 -1.52 4.65 22.28
N THR A 169 -1.95 5.31 23.37
CA THR A 169 -1.10 5.58 24.56
C THR A 169 -1.32 4.63 25.74
N GLU A 170 -1.92 3.46 25.53
CA GLU A 170 -1.92 2.41 26.56
C GLU A 170 -1.27 1.15 26.00
N ILE A 171 0.06 1.08 26.10
CA ILE A 171 0.78 -0.19 26.13
C ILE A 171 0.72 -0.67 27.59
N PRO A 172 0.04 -1.79 27.91
CA PRO A 172 0.21 -2.42 29.21
C PRO A 172 1.64 -2.96 29.29
N SER A 173 2.44 -2.35 30.16
CA SER A 173 3.72 -2.88 30.61
C SER A 173 3.50 -4.23 31.28
N MET A 174 3.84 -5.33 30.60
CA MET A 174 4.04 -6.63 31.25
C MET A 174 5.20 -7.37 30.57
N ILE A 175 6.41 -7.11 31.04
CA ILE A 175 7.46 -8.13 31.07
C ILE A 175 7.92 -8.16 32.53
N ASP A 176 7.46 -9.21 33.21
CA ASP A 176 7.80 -9.57 34.58
C ASP A 176 9.20 -10.20 34.59
N GLU A 177 10.02 -9.79 35.56
CA GLU A 177 11.33 -10.39 35.84
C GLU A 177 11.12 -11.80 36.40
N SER A 178 11.62 -12.84 35.73
CA SER A 178 12.07 -14.03 36.47
C SER A 178 13.12 -14.86 35.73
N ASN A 179 14.15 -15.18 36.50
CA ASN A 179 15.17 -16.22 36.35
C ASN A 179 16.34 -16.00 35.39
N ALA A 180 17.34 -15.29 35.90
CA ALA A 180 18.74 -15.57 35.62
C ALA A 180 19.24 -16.73 36.50
N LYS A 181 19.57 -17.88 35.88
CA LYS A 181 20.57 -18.85 36.36
C LYS A 181 21.21 -19.56 35.16
N GLU A 182 22.54 -19.73 35.27
CA GLU A 182 23.44 -20.56 34.45
C GLU A 182 23.64 -20.11 32.99
N GLU A 183 24.85 -20.05 32.42
CA GLU A 183 26.15 -20.58 32.81
C GLU A 183 27.24 -19.86 31.99
N ALA A 184 28.38 -19.59 32.61
CA ALA A 184 29.53 -18.94 31.99
C ALA A 184 30.40 -19.97 31.27
N VAL A 185 30.62 -19.80 29.96
CA VAL A 185 31.82 -20.32 29.28
C VAL A 185 32.35 -19.25 28.34
N ALA A 186 33.37 -18.53 28.82
CA ALA A 186 34.14 -17.58 28.05
C ALA A 186 35.07 -18.33 27.07
N GLY A 187 34.64 -18.43 25.81
CA GLY A 187 35.50 -18.78 24.67
C GLY A 187 36.13 -17.51 24.10
N LYS A 188 37.42 -17.33 24.35
CA LYS A 188 38.27 -16.25 23.87
C LYS A 188 38.55 -16.42 22.37
N PHE A 189 38.33 -15.40 21.55
CA PHE A 189 38.88 -15.36 20.19
C PHE A 189 39.44 -13.96 19.91
N ASP A 190 40.77 -13.87 19.97
CA ASP A 190 41.58 -12.72 19.56
C ASP A 190 41.57 -12.60 18.03
N ILE A 191 41.47 -11.37 17.52
CA ILE A 191 41.84 -11.03 16.14
C ILE A 191 42.94 -9.98 16.23
N THR A 192 44.18 -10.40 15.97
CA THR A 192 45.29 -9.50 15.63
C THR A 192 45.28 -9.20 14.13
N ASN A 193 45.68 -7.97 13.80
CA ASN A 193 46.05 -7.41 12.49
C ASN A 193 46.56 -8.40 11.44
#